data_AF-A0A814PPG0-F1
#
_entry.id   AF-A0A814PPG0-F1
#
_cell.length_a   1.000
_cell.length_b   1.000
_cell.length_c   1.000
_cell.angle_alpha   90.00
_cell.angle_beta   90.00
_cell.angle_gamma   90.00
#
_symmetry.space_group_name_H-M   'P 1'
#
loop_
_entity.id
_entity.type
_entity.pdbx_description
1 polymer ?
#
loop_
_entity_poly.entity_id
_entity_poly.type
_entity_poly.pdbx_seq_one_letter_code
_entity_poly.pdbx_strand_id
1 'polypeptide(L)'
;MKNAFHRLDNDRTVGIFMYIGMLLTKQAKYNQAVSYYMKAVGIKEKILPVGHATLIDCLTNTGIAYRDKGNFTVAFDYFEKVKKNAEPANGRSPNYIQIARLTDNMGISLNR
;
A
#
# COMPACT_ATOMS: atom_id res chain seq x y z
N MET A 1 -24.87 16.62 -3.87
CA MET A 1 -25.06 15.14 -3.95
C MET A 1 -24.13 14.43 -4.94
N LYS A 2 -23.61 15.07 -6.01
CA LYS A 2 -22.68 14.42 -6.97
C LYS A 2 -21.37 13.86 -6.35
N ASN A 3 -20.89 14.42 -5.25
CA ASN A 3 -19.64 13.98 -4.60
C ASN A 3 -19.75 12.62 -3.88
N ALA A 4 -20.94 12.21 -3.43
CA ALA A 4 -21.11 10.95 -2.71
C ALA A 4 -21.13 9.74 -3.66
N PHE A 5 -21.81 9.84 -4.80
CA PHE A 5 -21.87 8.79 -5.82
C PHE A 5 -20.50 8.53 -6.46
N HIS A 6 -19.79 9.58 -6.89
CA HIS A 6 -18.43 9.42 -7.42
C HIS A 6 -17.45 8.83 -6.38
N ARG A 7 -17.62 9.16 -5.10
CA ARG A 7 -16.80 8.59 -4.01
C ARG A 7 -17.10 7.10 -3.79
N LEU A 8 -18.36 6.69 -3.84
CA LEU A 8 -18.77 5.29 -3.69
C LEU A 8 -18.29 4.40 -4.84
N ASP A 9 -18.36 4.89 -6.07
CA ASP A 9 -17.85 4.17 -7.24
C ASP A 9 -16.32 4.03 -7.19
N ASN A 10 -15.62 5.06 -6.74
CA ASN A 10 -14.18 5.02 -6.52
C ASN A 10 -13.80 4.02 -5.41
N ASP A 11 -14.57 3.93 -4.33
CA ASP A 11 -14.31 3.00 -3.23
C ASP A 11 -14.51 1.53 -3.64
N ARG A 12 -15.58 1.23 -4.38
CA ARG A 12 -15.80 -0.11 -4.96
C ARG A 12 -14.70 -0.49 -5.94
N THR A 13 -14.34 0.45 -6.82
CA THR A 13 -13.26 0.25 -7.81
C THR A 13 -11.92 -0.05 -7.12
N VAL A 14 -11.59 0.69 -6.05
CA VAL A 14 -10.38 0.43 -5.25
C VAL A 14 -10.42 -0.94 -4.60
N GLY A 15 -11.56 -1.33 -4.01
CA GLY A 15 -11.72 -2.68 -3.44
C GLY A 15 -11.47 -3.78 -4.47
N ILE A 16 -11.98 -3.62 -5.69
CA ILE A 16 -11.77 -4.56 -6.79
C ILE A 16 -10.28 -4.63 -7.18
N PHE A 17 -9.61 -3.50 -7.33
CA PHE A 17 -8.17 -3.48 -7.65
C PHE A 17 -7.32 -4.13 -6.56
N MET A 18 -7.63 -3.87 -5.29
CA MET A 18 -6.96 -4.48 -4.15
C MET A 18 -7.15 -6.00 -4.14
N TYR A 19 -8.37 -6.47 -4.42
CA TYR A 19 -8.66 -7.89 -4.47
C TYR A 19 -7.95 -8.59 -5.64
N ILE A 20 -7.98 -8.01 -6.84
CA ILE A 20 -7.25 -8.53 -8.01
C ILE A 20 -5.75 -8.56 -7.74
N GLY A 21 -5.20 -7.48 -7.19
CA GLY A 21 -3.78 -7.40 -6.81
C GLY A 21 -3.40 -8.54 -5.86
N MET A 22 -4.22 -8.80 -4.84
CA MET A 22 -4.00 -9.87 -3.86
C MET A 22 -4.00 -11.26 -4.51
N LEU A 23 -4.98 -11.54 -5.37
CA LEU A 23 -5.05 -12.81 -6.09
C LEU A 23 -3.83 -13.01 -7.01
N LEU A 24 -3.38 -11.96 -7.68
CA LEU A 24 -2.20 -12.01 -8.54
C LEU A 24 -0.91 -12.21 -7.75
N THR A 25 -0.76 -11.58 -6.58
CA THR A 25 0.37 -11.84 -5.67
C THR A 25 0.41 -13.31 -5.24
N LYS A 26 -0.74 -13.90 -4.87
CA LYS A 26 -0.84 -15.33 -4.53
C LYS A 26 -0.46 -16.26 -5.69
N GLN A 27 -0.62 -15.81 -6.93
CA GLN A 27 -0.22 -16.54 -8.14
C GLN A 27 1.22 -16.21 -8.59
N ALA A 28 2.00 -15.49 -7.78
CA ALA A 28 3.33 -14.98 -8.13
C ALA A 28 3.37 -14.08 -9.38
N LYS A 29 2.22 -13.54 -9.82
CA LYS A 29 2.10 -12.61 -10.96
C LYS A 29 2.38 -11.17 -10.51
N TYR A 30 3.55 -10.93 -9.94
CA TYR A 30 3.85 -9.71 -9.20
C TYR A 30 3.76 -8.43 -10.04
N ASN A 31 4.20 -8.45 -11.30
CA ASN A 31 4.11 -7.27 -12.18
C ASN A 31 2.66 -6.82 -12.39
N GLN A 32 1.75 -7.77 -12.56
CA GLN A 32 0.32 -7.48 -12.72
C GLN A 32 -0.26 -7.01 -11.37
N ALA A 33 0.10 -7.68 -10.27
CA ALA A 33 -0.35 -7.31 -8.92
C ALA A 33 -0.01 -5.86 -8.59
N VAL A 34 1.26 -5.47 -8.80
CA VAL A 34 1.75 -4.10 -8.61
C VAL A 34 0.94 -3.10 -9.43
N SER A 35 0.64 -3.40 -10.69
CA SER A 35 -0.15 -2.49 -11.54
C SER A 35 -1.53 -2.20 -10.95
N TYR A 36 -2.21 -3.22 -10.41
CA TYR A 36 -3.52 -3.04 -9.79
C TYR A 36 -3.43 -2.30 -8.45
N TYR A 37 -2.46 -2.62 -7.61
CA TYR A 37 -2.27 -1.88 -6.35
C TYR A 37 -1.92 -0.41 -6.58
N MET A 38 -1.09 -0.09 -7.59
CA MET A 38 -0.80 1.31 -7.95
C MET A 38 -2.03 2.08 -8.43
N LYS A 39 -2.95 1.43 -9.16
CA LYS A 39 -4.24 2.05 -9.52
C LYS A 39 -5.06 2.37 -8.26
N ALA A 40 -5.09 1.47 -7.28
CA ALA A 40 -5.77 1.70 -6.01
C ALA A 40 -5.16 2.87 -5.22
N VAL A 41 -3.82 2.89 -5.09
CA VAL A 41 -3.06 3.99 -4.47
C VAL A 41 -3.38 5.33 -5.15
N GLY A 42 -3.29 5.41 -6.48
CA GLY A 42 -3.50 6.66 -7.21
C GLY A 42 -4.93 7.23 -7.11
N ILE A 43 -5.94 6.39 -6.87
CA ILE A 43 -7.30 6.86 -6.55
C ILE A 43 -7.35 7.39 -5.11
N LYS A 44 -6.83 6.61 -4.15
CA LYS A 44 -6.94 6.93 -2.73
C LYS A 44 -6.09 8.12 -2.30
N GLU A 45 -4.89 8.29 -2.85
CA GLU A 45 -4.02 9.45 -2.57
C GLU A 45 -4.68 10.79 -2.95
N LYS A 46 -5.58 10.80 -3.93
CA LYS A 46 -6.26 12.03 -4.38
C LYS A 46 -7.45 12.44 -3.52
N ILE A 47 -8.03 11.49 -2.77
CA ILE A 47 -9.33 11.68 -2.11
C ILE A 47 -9.27 11.50 -0.59
N LEU A 48 -8.25 10.81 -0.08
CA LEU A 48 -8.10 10.52 1.34
C LEU A 48 -6.97 11.36 1.94
N PRO A 49 -7.16 11.86 3.18
CA PRO A 49 -6.08 12.50 3.90
C PRO A 49 -4.99 11.49 4.28
N VAL A 50 -3.80 12.02 4.54
CA VAL A 50 -2.71 11.28 5.20
C VAL A 50 -3.23 10.65 6.50
N GLY A 51 -2.82 9.42 6.81
CA GLY A 51 -3.30 8.69 7.99
C GLY A 51 -4.54 7.84 7.77
N HIS A 52 -5.22 7.95 6.63
CA HIS A 52 -6.39 7.13 6.37
C HIS A 52 -6.02 5.66 6.17
N ALA A 53 -6.67 4.76 6.93
CA ALA A 53 -6.38 3.32 6.95
C ALA A 53 -6.36 2.69 5.54
N THR A 54 -7.36 2.96 4.71
CA THR A 54 -7.41 2.43 3.34
C THR A 54 -6.22 2.85 2.46
N LEU A 55 -5.68 4.06 2.63
CA LEU A 55 -4.49 4.49 1.89
C LEU A 55 -3.26 3.71 2.39
N ILE A 56 -3.13 3.57 3.71
CA ILE A 56 -2.08 2.77 4.35
C ILE A 56 -2.11 1.31 3.86
N ASP A 57 -3.28 0.70 3.74
CA ASP A 57 -3.43 -0.68 3.26
C ASP A 57 -3.01 -0.81 1.78
N CYS A 58 -3.38 0.15 0.93
CA CYS A 58 -2.97 0.17 -0.48
C CYS A 58 -1.45 0.26 -0.63
N LEU A 59 -0.82 1.17 0.12
CA LEU A 59 0.64 1.34 0.13
C LEU A 59 1.35 0.08 0.66
N THR A 60 0.83 -0.51 1.73
CA THR A 60 1.35 -1.74 2.34
C THR A 60 1.36 -2.90 1.34
N ASN A 61 0.22 -3.16 0.69
CA ASN A 61 0.11 -4.26 -0.27
C ASN A 61 1.00 -4.04 -1.51
N THR A 62 1.20 -2.78 -1.91
CA THR A 62 2.15 -2.43 -2.96
C THR A 62 3.59 -2.78 -2.55
N GLY A 63 4.01 -2.40 -1.35
CA GLY A 63 5.33 -2.72 -0.81
C GLY A 63 5.57 -4.23 -0.69
N ILE A 64 4.57 -4.98 -0.19
CA ILE A 64 4.61 -6.45 -0.11
C ILE A 64 4.78 -7.05 -1.52
N ALA A 65 4.02 -6.60 -2.51
CA ALA A 65 4.13 -7.13 -3.87
C ALA A 65 5.52 -6.86 -4.50
N TYR A 66 6.14 -5.72 -4.22
CA TYR A 66 7.52 -5.44 -4.65
C TYR A 66 8.55 -6.30 -3.91
N ARG A 67 8.37 -6.54 -2.61
CA ARG A 67 9.21 -7.45 -1.84
C ARG A 67 9.15 -8.87 -2.39
N ASP A 68 7.94 -9.38 -2.64
CA ASP A 68 7.73 -10.74 -3.14
C ASP A 68 8.24 -10.89 -4.60
N LYS A 69 8.27 -9.79 -5.36
CA LYS A 69 8.96 -9.70 -6.66
C LYS A 69 10.50 -9.71 -6.55
N GLY A 70 11.06 -9.52 -5.35
CA GLY A 70 12.50 -9.38 -5.12
C GLY A 70 13.05 -7.98 -5.32
N ASN A 71 12.19 -6.96 -5.52
CA ASN A 71 12.63 -5.57 -5.62
C ASN A 71 12.57 -4.90 -4.24
N PHE A 72 13.58 -5.19 -3.43
CA PHE A 72 13.65 -4.76 -2.03
C PHE A 72 13.80 -3.24 -1.87
N THR A 73 14.52 -2.57 -2.77
CA THR A 73 14.67 -1.10 -2.73
C THR A 73 13.33 -0.41 -2.90
N VAL A 74 12.55 -0.81 -3.92
CA VAL A 74 11.22 -0.20 -4.12
C VAL A 74 10.26 -0.60 -3.00
N ALA A 75 10.33 -1.84 -2.51
CA ALA A 75 9.52 -2.26 -1.37
C ALA A 75 9.79 -1.39 -0.13
N PHE A 76 11.06 -1.11 0.16
CA PHE A 76 11.49 -0.23 1.24
C PHE A 76 10.90 1.18 1.10
N ASP A 77 10.95 1.79 -0.08
CA ASP A 77 10.35 3.10 -0.34
C ASP A 77 8.85 3.14 -0.03
N TYR A 78 8.12 2.06 -0.37
CA TYR A 78 6.70 1.95 -0.05
C TYR A 78 6.46 1.77 1.45
N PHE A 79 7.29 1.02 2.16
CA PHE A 79 7.15 0.88 3.61
C PHE A 79 7.51 2.17 4.36
N GLU A 80 8.47 2.96 3.88
CA GLU A 80 8.72 4.31 4.40
C GLU A 80 7.51 5.25 4.15
N LYS A 81 6.87 5.16 2.98
CA LYS A 81 5.62 5.89 2.72
C LYS A 81 4.51 5.45 3.68
N VAL A 82 4.38 4.16 3.98
CA VAL A 82 3.44 3.66 5.00
C VAL A 82 3.75 4.28 6.35
N LYS A 83 5.02 4.29 6.76
CA LYS A 83 5.46 4.83 8.05
C LYS A 83 5.07 6.31 8.19
N LYS A 84 5.47 7.13 7.20
CA LYS A 84 5.12 8.55 7.11
C LYS A 84 3.61 8.80 7.10
N ASN A 85 2.83 7.94 6.45
CA ASN A 85 1.37 8.10 6.41
C ASN A 85 0.71 7.69 7.72
N ALA A 86 1.26 6.74 8.47
CA ALA A 86 0.68 6.24 9.71
C ALA A 86 1.14 7.01 10.97
N GLU A 87 2.25 7.75 10.90
CA GLU A 87 2.75 8.62 11.97
C GLU A 87 1.69 9.61 12.49
N PRO A 88 0.97 10.38 11.65
CA PRO A 88 -0.09 11.28 12.11
C PRO A 88 -1.29 10.58 12.75
N ALA A 89 -1.43 9.27 12.55
CA ALA A 89 -2.54 8.46 13.06
C ALA A 89 -2.17 7.64 14.32
N ASN A 90 -1.06 7.96 14.98
CA ASN A 90 -0.49 7.22 16.12
C ASN A 90 -0.29 5.72 15.84
N GLY A 91 0.02 5.33 14.60
CA GLY A 91 0.30 3.93 14.27
C GLY A 91 -0.89 2.97 14.44
N ARG A 92 -2.14 3.46 14.40
CA ARG A 92 -3.37 2.66 14.59
C ARG A 92 -3.69 1.62 13.50
N SER A 93 -2.76 1.35 12.57
CA SER A 93 -2.92 0.20 11.67
C SER A 93 -2.39 -1.05 12.36
N PRO A 94 -3.15 -2.17 12.41
CA PRO A 94 -2.71 -3.43 13.01
C PRO A 94 -1.35 -3.93 12.49
N ASN A 95 -0.96 -3.50 11.28
CA ASN A 95 0.28 -3.92 10.63
C ASN A 95 1.42 -2.89 10.77
N TYR A 96 1.17 -1.70 11.33
CA TYR A 96 2.16 -0.61 11.39
C TYR A 96 3.44 -1.02 12.12
N ILE A 97 3.33 -1.63 13.30
CA ILE A 97 4.49 -2.02 14.12
C ILE A 97 5.35 -3.05 13.37
N GLN A 98 4.73 -3.99 12.66
CA GLN A 98 5.44 -5.01 11.89
C GLN A 98 6.14 -4.40 10.67
N ILE A 99 5.45 -3.48 9.96
CA ILE A 99 6.02 -2.78 8.82
C ILE A 99 7.18 -1.90 9.26
N ALA A 100 7.05 -1.11 10.33
CA ALA A 100 8.12 -0.26 10.84
C ALA A 100 9.39 -1.08 11.14
N ARG A 101 9.27 -2.20 11.87
CA ARG A 101 10.41 -3.10 12.13
C ARG A 101 10.99 -3.70 10.85
N LEU A 102 10.15 -4.09 9.90
CA LEU A 102 10.59 -4.64 8.62
C LEU A 102 11.40 -3.60 7.84
N THR A 103 10.92 -2.36 7.79
CA THR A 103 11.60 -1.24 7.13
C THR A 103 12.94 -0.97 7.78
N ASP A 104 13.00 -0.87 9.11
CA ASP A 104 14.26 -0.60 9.83
C ASP A 104 15.31 -1.68 9.53
N ASN A 105 14.91 -2.96 9.54
CA ASN A 105 15.80 -4.08 9.20
C ASN A 105 16.26 -4.06 7.74
N MET A 106 15.35 -3.73 6.81
CA MET A 106 15.68 -3.60 5.38
C MET A 106 16.65 -2.44 5.15
N GLY A 107 16.45 -1.30 5.81
CA GLY A 107 17.34 -0.14 5.74
C GLY A 107 18.76 -0.46 6.21
N ILE A 108 18.90 -1.24 7.29
CA ILE A 108 20.21 -1.73 7.74
C ILE A 108 20.85 -2.65 6.71
N SER A 109 20.09 -3.56 6.08
CA SER A 109 20.63 -4.50 5.08
C SER A 109 21.02 -3.84 3.76
N LEU A 110 20.33 -2.76 3.35
CA LEU A 110 20.59 -2.05 2.09
C LEU A 110 21.76 -1.06 2.20
N ASN A 111 22.15 -0.67 3.42
CA ASN A 111 23.25 0.26 3.69
C ASN A 111 24.60 -0.44 4.00
N ARG A 112 24.70 -1.76 3.78
CA ARG A 112 25.92 -2.56 3.96
C ARG A 112 26.47 -2.98 2.61
#